data_AF-A0A9E2DDJ2-F1
#
_entry.id   AF-A0A9E2DDJ2-F1
#
_cell.length_a   1.000
_cell.length_b   1.000
_cell.length_c   1.000
_cell.angle_alpha   90.00
_cell.angle_beta   90.00
_cell.angle_gamma   90.00
#
_symmetry.space_group_name_H-M   'P 1'
#
loop_
_entity.id
_entity.type
_entity.pdbx_description
1 polymer ?
#
loop_
_entity_poly.entity_id
_entity_poly.type
_entity_poly.pdbx_seq_one_letter_code
_entity_poly.pdbx_strand_id
1 'polypeptide(L)'
;MPVSQIIEVFNKRLGARYGVRLKGGGAEPFYQAPKAAECALIVFRADYSASALHEVAHWCLAGRKRRLLDDYDYWYLPVRNAAQQAAFEAVEARPQALEALFAEAAGVDFQV
;
A
#
# COMPACT_ATOMS: atom_id res chain seq x y z
N MET A 1 11.80 6.63 9.83
CA MET A 1 12.49 6.82 8.52
C MET A 1 11.71 7.81 7.64
N PRO A 2 12.37 8.75 6.92
CA PRO A 2 11.69 9.65 5.98
C PRO A 2 11.07 8.90 4.79
N VAL A 3 9.95 9.41 4.28
CA VAL A 3 9.22 8.79 3.15
C VAL A 3 10.09 8.62 1.89
N SER A 4 11.00 9.56 1.61
CA SER A 4 11.91 9.49 0.48
C SER A 4 12.83 8.27 0.55
N GLN A 5 13.30 7.93 1.75
CA GLN A 5 14.13 6.75 1.98
C GLN A 5 13.33 5.46 1.86
N ILE A 6 12.06 5.44 2.30
CA ILE A 6 11.16 4.30 2.11
C ILE A 6 10.95 4.02 0.61
N ILE A 7 10.66 5.06 -0.18
CA ILE A 7 10.51 4.99 -1.64
C ILE A 7 11.78 4.45 -2.27
N GLU A 8 12.94 4.98 -1.89
CA GLU A 8 14.23 4.58 -2.45
C GLU A 8 14.53 3.10 -2.16
N VAL A 9 14.42 2.67 -0.90
CA VAL A 9 14.69 1.29 -0.48
C VAL A 9 13.72 0.33 -1.16
N PHE A 10 12.42 0.66 -1.19
CA PHE A 10 11.42 -0.17 -1.87
C PHE A 10 11.76 -0.33 -3.35
N ASN A 11 11.96 0.78 -4.07
CA ASN A 11 12.20 0.78 -5.51
C ASN A 11 13.50 0.05 -5.89
N LYS A 12 14.58 0.22 -5.11
CA LYS A 12 15.86 -0.46 -5.35
C LYS A 12 15.83 -1.96 -5.03
N ARG A 13 14.93 -2.41 -4.15
CA ARG A 13 14.86 -3.80 -3.69
C ARG A 13 13.67 -4.52 -4.31
N LEU A 14 12.52 -4.42 -3.68
CA LEU A 14 11.28 -5.08 -4.10
C LEU A 14 10.86 -4.60 -5.48
N GLY A 15 10.94 -3.30 -5.73
CA GLY A 15 10.52 -2.70 -6.99
C GLY A 15 11.28 -3.24 -8.19
N ALA A 16 12.61 -3.21 -8.12
CA ALA A 16 13.48 -3.79 -9.15
C ALA A 16 13.27 -5.30 -9.33
N ARG A 17 13.05 -6.05 -8.25
CA ARG A 17 12.86 -7.50 -8.29
C ARG A 17 11.51 -7.92 -8.90
N TYR A 18 10.46 -7.17 -8.63
CA TYR A 18 9.08 -7.55 -8.97
C TYR A 18 8.47 -6.69 -10.08
N GLY A 19 9.21 -5.73 -10.63
CA GLY A 19 8.69 -4.85 -11.69
C GLY A 19 7.56 -3.96 -11.18
N VAL A 20 7.76 -3.30 -10.03
CA VAL A 20 6.80 -2.37 -9.44
C VAL A 20 7.52 -1.12 -8.92
N ARG A 21 6.86 0.04 -8.91
CA ARG A 21 7.39 1.27 -8.33
C ARG A 21 6.46 1.80 -7.26
N LEU A 22 7.03 2.32 -6.18
CA LEU A 22 6.33 3.10 -5.16
C LEU A 22 6.51 4.58 -5.44
N LYS A 23 5.41 5.35 -5.41
CA LYS A 23 5.37 6.78 -5.70
C LYS A 23 4.42 7.50 -4.75
N GLY A 24 4.89 8.60 -4.16
CA GLY A 24 4.08 9.51 -3.34
C GLY A 24 3.39 10.59 -4.17
N GLY A 25 2.73 11.52 -3.48
CA GLY A 25 2.03 12.67 -4.06
C GLY A 25 0.69 12.33 -4.71
N GLY A 26 0.11 11.15 -4.44
CA GLY A 26 -1.22 10.81 -4.90
C GLY A 26 -2.31 11.64 -4.21
N ALA A 27 -3.36 12.01 -4.95
CA ALA A 27 -4.56 12.57 -4.34
C ALA A 27 -5.28 11.52 -3.47
N GLU A 28 -5.28 10.28 -3.98
CA GLU A 28 -5.82 9.09 -3.34
C GLU A 28 -4.85 7.92 -3.58
N PRO A 29 -4.87 6.88 -2.72
CA PRO A 29 -4.11 5.66 -2.97
C PRO A 29 -4.63 4.94 -4.21
N PHE A 30 -3.70 4.37 -4.98
CA PHE A 30 -4.06 3.65 -6.20
C PHE A 30 -2.96 2.66 -6.60
N TYR A 31 -3.38 1.48 -7.04
CA TYR A 31 -2.49 0.52 -7.70
C TYR A 31 -2.76 0.47 -9.19
N GLN A 32 -1.71 0.69 -10.00
CA GLN A 32 -1.74 0.45 -11.43
C GLN A 32 -1.07 -0.88 -11.74
N ALA A 33 -1.80 -1.77 -12.42
CA ALA A 33 -1.25 -2.97 -13.02
C ALA A 33 -0.17 -2.61 -14.06
N PRO A 34 0.79 -3.53 -14.33
CA PRO A 34 1.79 -3.29 -15.37
C PRO A 34 1.12 -3.14 -16.74
N LYS A 35 1.54 -2.14 -17.53
CA LYS A 35 1.01 -1.85 -18.86
C LYS A 35 2.13 -1.96 -19.88
N ALA A 36 2.06 -2.93 -20.80
CA ALA A 36 3.05 -3.11 -21.88
C ALA A 36 4.51 -2.93 -21.41
N ALA A 37 5.15 -1.80 -21.75
CA ALA A 37 6.54 -1.48 -21.42
C ALA A 37 6.74 -0.82 -20.03
N GLU A 38 5.67 -0.63 -19.26
CA GLU A 38 5.67 0.00 -17.95
C GLU A 38 5.50 -1.03 -16.83
N CYS A 39 6.32 -0.89 -15.79
CA CYS A 39 6.17 -1.63 -14.55
C CYS A 39 4.87 -1.23 -13.81
N ALA A 40 4.44 -2.06 -12.86
CA ALA A 40 3.34 -1.70 -11.98
C ALA A 40 3.66 -0.45 -11.13
N LEU A 41 2.63 0.23 -10.64
CA LEU A 41 2.78 1.43 -9.82
C LEU A 41 1.91 1.33 -8.57
N ILE A 42 2.51 1.55 -7.40
CA ILE A 42 1.84 1.75 -6.12
C ILE A 42 1.90 3.25 -5.83
N VAL A 43 0.75 3.91 -5.82
CA VAL A 43 0.59 5.32 -5.49
C VAL A 43 -0.01 5.40 -4.10
N PHE A 44 0.64 6.15 -3.21
CA PHE A 44 0.10 6.42 -1.88
C PHE A 44 -0.22 7.91 -1.73
N ARG A 45 -1.09 8.23 -0.76
CA ARG A 45 -1.63 9.58 -0.61
C ARG A 45 -0.60 10.52 0.02
N ALA A 46 -0.48 11.72 -0.56
CA ALA A 46 0.46 12.73 -0.10
C ALA A 46 1.88 12.15 0.05
N ASP A 47 2.63 12.57 1.07
CA ASP A 47 4.02 12.15 1.29
C ASP A 47 4.23 11.63 2.73
N TYR A 48 3.25 10.88 3.26
CA TYR A 48 3.34 10.30 4.61
C TYR A 48 4.01 8.92 4.60
N SER A 49 4.97 8.70 5.50
CA SER A 49 5.62 7.40 5.67
C SER A 49 4.62 6.28 5.98
N ALA A 50 3.64 6.53 6.87
CA ALA A 50 2.59 5.54 7.18
C ALA A 50 1.79 5.14 5.93
N SER A 51 1.33 6.12 5.13
CA SER A 51 0.60 5.83 3.88
C SER A 51 1.45 5.02 2.88
N ALA A 52 2.75 5.28 2.77
CA ALA A 52 3.63 4.49 1.93
C ALA A 52 3.74 3.03 2.41
N LEU A 53 3.89 2.81 3.71
CA LEU A 53 4.00 1.47 4.30
C LEU A 53 2.69 0.69 4.20
N HIS A 54 1.56 1.37 4.41
CA HIS A 54 0.22 0.82 4.26
C HIS A 54 -0.02 0.26 2.85
N GLU A 55 0.25 1.05 1.80
CA GLU A 55 0.06 0.58 0.43
C GLU A 55 1.02 -0.56 0.04
N VAL A 56 2.23 -0.58 0.60
CA VAL A 56 3.16 -1.71 0.45
C VAL A 56 2.63 -2.97 1.12
N ALA A 57 1.98 -2.84 2.30
CA ALA A 57 1.33 -3.97 2.96
C ALA A 57 0.19 -4.55 2.12
N HIS A 58 -0.68 -3.71 1.55
CA HIS A 58 -1.70 -4.15 0.59
C HIS A 58 -1.08 -4.87 -0.62
N TRP A 59 -0.04 -4.30 -1.22
CA TRP A 59 0.64 -4.92 -2.35
C TRP A 59 1.25 -6.30 -2.03
N CYS A 60 1.83 -6.45 -0.83
CA CYS A 60 2.40 -7.71 -0.36
C CYS A 60 1.34 -8.81 -0.21
N LEU A 61 0.12 -8.44 0.20
CA LEU A 61 -1.01 -9.38 0.34
C LEU A 61 -1.74 -9.63 -0.98
N ALA A 62 -1.64 -8.71 -1.94
CA ALA A 62 -2.22 -8.86 -3.26
C ALA A 62 -1.61 -10.08 -3.99
N GLY A 63 -2.46 -11.09 -4.23
CA GLY A 63 -2.09 -12.28 -4.99
C GLY A 63 -1.68 -11.94 -6.42
N ARG A 64 -1.00 -12.88 -7.10
CA ARG A 64 -0.55 -12.70 -8.49
C ARG A 64 -1.67 -12.25 -9.44
N LYS A 65 -2.86 -12.85 -9.31
CA LYS A 65 -4.04 -12.48 -10.13
C LYS A 65 -4.50 -11.05 -9.87
N ARG A 66 -4.53 -10.61 -8.60
CA ARG A 66 -4.96 -9.25 -8.24
C ARG A 66 -3.97 -8.21 -8.77
N ARG A 67 -2.67 -8.48 -8.73
CA ARG A 67 -1.62 -7.59 -9.27
C ARG A 67 -1.66 -7.40 -10.80
N LEU A 68 -2.54 -8.10 -11.52
CA LEU A 68 -2.80 -7.89 -12.95
C LEU A 68 -3.97 -6.93 -13.22
N LEU A 69 -4.66 -6.46 -12.18
CA LEU A 69 -5.79 -5.55 -12.28
C LEU A 69 -5.43 -4.22 -11.62
N ASP A 70 -5.96 -3.14 -12.17
CA ASP A 70 -5.90 -1.83 -11.51
C ASP A 70 -6.76 -1.90 -10.24
N ASP A 71 -6.28 -1.22 -9.19
CA ASP A 71 -6.84 -1.21 -7.83
C ASP A 71 -6.75 -2.58 -7.09
N TYR A 72 -6.74 -2.52 -5.77
CA TYR A 72 -6.85 -3.71 -4.90
C TYR A 72 -8.29 -4.12 -4.62
N ASP A 73 -9.26 -3.47 -5.27
CA ASP A 73 -10.70 -3.66 -5.03
C ASP A 73 -11.11 -3.05 -3.67
N TYR A 74 -10.58 -1.86 -3.37
CA TYR A 74 -10.89 -1.18 -2.11
C TYR A 74 -12.40 -1.01 -1.95
N TRP A 75 -12.94 -1.53 -0.85
CA TRP A 75 -14.31 -1.21 -0.45
C TRP A 75 -14.32 0.22 0.13
N TYR A 76 -14.65 1.19 -0.71
CA TYR A 76 -14.87 2.56 -0.25
C TYR A 76 -16.34 2.78 0.13
N LEU A 77 -16.57 3.08 1.41
CA LEU A 77 -17.88 3.50 1.90
C LEU A 77 -17.68 4.72 2.81
N PRO A 78 -18.14 5.92 2.41
CA PRO A 78 -17.83 7.15 3.12
C PRO A 78 -18.49 7.24 4.51
N VAL A 79 -19.60 6.54 4.73
CA VAL A 79 -20.25 6.42 6.04
C VAL A 79 -20.51 4.95 6.30
N ARG A 80 -19.97 4.44 7.41
CA ARG A 80 -20.14 3.05 7.84
C ARG A 80 -20.95 3.01 9.12
N ASN A 81 -21.95 2.14 9.16
CA ASN A 81 -22.55 1.71 10.42
C ASN A 81 -21.61 0.74 11.15
N ALA A 82 -21.94 0.37 12.39
CA ALA A 82 -21.09 -0.51 13.20
C ALA A 82 -20.77 -1.85 12.53
N ALA A 83 -21.73 -2.47 11.83
CA ALA A 83 -21.50 -3.73 11.12
C ALA A 83 -20.56 -3.56 9.92
N GLN A 84 -20.69 -2.46 9.18
CA GLN A 84 -19.82 -2.12 8.05
C GLN A 84 -18.41 -1.76 8.52
N GLN A 85 -18.28 -1.07 9.65
CA GLN A 85 -16.99 -0.74 10.24
C GLN A 85 -16.27 -2.01 10.72
N ALA A 86 -16.98 -2.92 11.41
CA ALA A 86 -16.40 -4.20 11.82
C ALA A 86 -15.98 -5.07 10.62
N ALA A 87 -16.77 -5.06 9.53
CA ALA A 87 -16.41 -5.74 8.29
C ALA A 87 -15.15 -5.13 7.64
N PHE A 88 -15.02 -3.80 7.66
CA PHE A 88 -13.83 -3.10 7.19
C PHE A 88 -12.60 -3.46 8.03
N GLU A 89 -12.70 -3.39 9.36
CA GLU A 89 -11.60 -3.75 10.28
C GLU A 89 -11.16 -5.21 10.09
N ALA A 90 -12.10 -6.13 9.83
CA ALA A 90 -11.79 -7.52 9.57
C ALA A 90 -10.95 -7.73 8.29
N VAL A 91 -11.18 -6.93 7.24
CA VAL A 91 -10.37 -7.01 6.00
C VAL A 91 -9.02 -6.29 6.14
N GLU A 92 -8.97 -5.23 6.95
CA GLU A 92 -7.77 -4.43 7.20
C GLU A 92 -6.80 -5.04 8.22
N ALA A 93 -7.26 -5.98 9.04
CA ALA A 93 -6.42 -6.60 10.08
C ALA A 93 -5.10 -7.18 9.53
N ARG A 94 -5.11 -7.78 8.33
CA ARG A 94 -3.90 -8.34 7.72
C ARG A 94 -2.98 -7.27 7.14
N PRO A 95 -3.45 -6.31 6.31
CA PRO A 95 -2.66 -5.15 5.91
C PRO A 95 -2.03 -4.41 7.09
N GLN A 96 -2.81 -4.08 8.12
CA GLN A 96 -2.36 -3.34 9.29
C GLN A 96 -1.32 -4.13 10.11
N ALA A 97 -1.45 -5.45 10.21
CA ALA A 97 -0.42 -6.28 10.86
C ALA A 97 0.94 -6.21 10.13
N LEU A 98 0.94 -6.22 8.79
CA LEU A 98 2.18 -6.03 8.01
C LEU A 98 2.70 -4.59 8.09
N GLU A 99 1.80 -3.61 8.04
CA GLU A 99 2.14 -2.20 8.20
C GLU A 99 2.85 -1.96 9.54
N ALA A 100 2.34 -2.52 10.64
CA ALA A 100 2.96 -2.43 11.96
C ALA A 100 4.40 -2.98 11.96
N LEU A 101 4.62 -4.15 11.34
CA LEU A 101 5.96 -4.75 11.23
C LEU A 101 6.91 -3.89 10.37
N PHE A 102 6.41 -3.31 9.28
CA PHE A 102 7.21 -2.42 8.45
C PHE A 102 7.52 -1.10 9.16
N ALA A 103 6.57 -0.57 9.92
CA ALA A 103 6.70 0.65 10.69
C ALA A 103 7.75 0.47 11.80
N GLU A 104 7.70 -0.64 12.53
CA GLU A 104 8.73 -1.02 13.50
C GLU A 104 10.12 -1.10 12.83
N ALA A 105 10.24 -1.83 11.72
CA ALA A 105 11.50 -1.97 11.00
C ALA A 105 12.03 -0.64 10.43
N ALA A 106 11.14 0.30 10.11
CA ALA A 106 11.49 1.61 9.56
C ALA A 106 11.62 2.71 10.63
N GLY A 107 11.35 2.41 11.91
CA GLY A 107 11.24 3.44 12.96
C GLY A 107 10.23 4.52 12.58
N VAL A 108 9.01 4.11 12.25
CA VAL A 108 7.85 4.97 11.98
C VAL A 108 6.77 4.61 13.01
N ASP A 109 6.12 5.62 13.59
CA ASP A 109 5.04 5.36 14.54
C ASP A 109 3.84 4.75 13.81
N PHE A 110 3.31 3.65 14.36
CA PHE A 110 2.13 2.97 13.84
C PHE A 110 0.91 3.27 14.71
N GLN A 111 -0.20 3.64 14.08
CA GLN A 111 -1.50 3.91 14.71
C GLN A 111 -2.60 3.36 13.79
N VAL A 112 -3.68 2.83 14.38
CA VAL A 112 -4.87 2.30 13.67
C VAL A 112 -6.01 3.32 13.71
#